data_AF-A0A1G1WL02-F1
#
_entry.id   AF-A0A1G1WL02-F1
#
_cell.length_a   1.000
_cell.length_b   1.000
_cell.length_c   1.000
_cell.angle_alpha   90.00
_cell.angle_beta   90.00
_cell.angle_gamma   90.00
#
_symmetry.space_group_name_H-M   'P 1'
#
loop_
_entity.id
_entity.type
_entity.pdbx_description
1 polymer ?
#
loop_
_entity_poly.entity_id
_entity_poly.type
_entity_poly.pdbx_seq_one_letter_code
_entity_poly.pdbx_strand_id
1 'polypeptide(L)'
;MPESRHTNFWAPTDSPAIEGKPYVYHTDPQGLLGPDGQIVRVNRIVDISTVIDQKLAAFGAHESQMSFLEKQGKGAVEKTRRWAATRGQQVRIQYGEGFNQQLLEEYPRDNILGGILKGKVFAL
;
A
#
# COMPACT_ATOMS: atom_id res chain seq x y z
N MET A 1 11.36 29.77 9.16
CA MET A 1 10.49 28.64 8.78
C MET A 1 9.06 29.17 8.74
N PRO A 2 8.36 29.19 7.60
CA PRO A 2 6.95 29.55 7.60
C PRO A 2 6.17 28.43 8.29
N GLU A 3 5.60 28.74 9.45
CA GLU A 3 4.74 27.84 10.22
C GLU A 3 3.53 27.44 9.36
N SER A 4 3.24 26.14 9.30
CA SER A 4 2.04 25.62 8.64
C SER A 4 0.80 26.24 9.27
N ARG A 5 0.10 27.11 8.53
CA ARG A 5 -1.14 27.81 8.94
C ARG A 5 -2.36 26.89 9.11
N HIS A 6 -2.18 25.58 9.11
CA HIS A 6 -3.26 24.63 9.37
C HIS A 6 -3.30 24.38 10.88
N THR A 7 -4.39 24.78 11.53
CA THR A 7 -4.70 24.27 12.86
C THR A 7 -4.78 22.75 12.78
N ASN A 8 -3.98 22.04 13.57
CA ASN A 8 -4.14 20.60 13.74
C ASN A 8 -5.63 20.32 14.04
N PHE A 9 -6.23 19.39 13.29
CA PHE A 9 -7.62 19.02 13.53
C PHE A 9 -7.75 18.49 14.95
N TRP A 10 -8.77 18.96 15.67
CA TRP A 10 -9.11 18.40 16.98
C TRP A 10 -9.49 16.94 16.79
N ALA A 11 -8.70 16.03 17.36
CA ALA A 11 -9.00 14.62 17.41
C ALA A 11 -9.52 14.30 18.82
N PRO A 12 -10.61 13.53 18.97
CA PRO A 12 -11.07 13.07 20.27
C PRO A 12 -9.94 12.30 20.99
N THR A 13 -9.50 12.80 22.13
CA THR A 13 -8.43 12.18 22.92
C THR A 13 -8.92 11.06 23.84
N ASP A 14 -10.23 10.97 24.05
CA ASP A 14 -10.86 10.02 24.98
C ASP A 14 -11.22 8.68 24.30
N SER A 15 -10.42 8.26 23.31
CA SER A 15 -10.59 6.95 22.68
C SER A 15 -10.09 5.85 23.63
N PRO A 16 -10.85 4.76 23.84
CA PRO A 16 -10.39 3.65 24.67
C PRO A 16 -9.13 3.02 24.07
N ALA A 17 -8.26 2.51 24.92
CA ALA A 17 -7.11 1.73 24.48
C ALA A 17 -7.57 0.51 23.69
N ILE A 18 -6.82 0.15 22.65
CA ILE A 18 -7.08 -1.08 21.90
C ILE A 18 -6.84 -2.30 22.81
N GLU A 19 -7.81 -3.21 22.89
CA GLU A 19 -7.72 -4.38 23.77
C GLU A 19 -6.86 -5.51 23.18
N GLY A 20 -6.70 -5.54 21.86
CA GLY A 20 -5.95 -6.56 21.13
C GLY A 20 -4.67 -6.04 20.50
N LYS A 21 -3.67 -6.93 20.35
CA LYS A 21 -2.47 -6.61 19.56
C LYS A 21 -2.83 -6.48 18.08
N PRO A 22 -2.45 -5.40 17.39
CA PRO A 22 -2.82 -5.19 15.99
C PRO A 22 -1.95 -6.04 15.06
N TYR A 23 -2.55 -6.57 14.00
CA TYR A 23 -1.80 -7.08 12.85
C TYR A 23 -1.33 -5.89 12.01
N VAL A 24 -0.02 -5.70 11.90
CA VAL A 24 0.56 -4.57 11.16
C VAL A 24 1.10 -5.06 9.82
N TYR A 25 0.70 -4.39 8.75
CA TYR A 25 1.20 -4.62 7.39
C TYR A 25 1.68 -3.31 6.79
N HIS A 26 2.91 -3.30 6.29
CA HIS A 26 3.46 -2.19 5.51
C HIS A 26 3.22 -2.44 4.02
N THR A 27 2.68 -1.45 3.32
CA THR A 27 2.51 -1.53 1.87
C THR A 27 3.84 -1.30 1.15
N ASP A 28 3.87 -1.64 -0.13
CA ASP A 28 4.95 -1.24 -1.02
C ASP A 28 5.27 0.27 -0.95
N PRO A 29 6.55 0.64 -1.05
CA PRO A 29 6.91 2.04 -1.26
C PRO A 29 6.51 2.48 -2.68
N GLN A 30 6.34 3.79 -2.86
CA GLN A 30 6.18 4.34 -4.21
C GLN A 30 7.41 3.99 -5.06
N GLY A 31 7.19 3.55 -6.29
CA GLY A 31 8.27 3.08 -7.17
C GLY A 31 8.75 1.65 -6.90
N LEU A 32 8.27 1.00 -5.83
CA LEU A 32 8.73 -0.32 -5.35
C LEU A 32 10.18 -0.34 -4.85
N LEU A 33 10.90 0.78 -4.86
CA LEU A 33 12.33 0.83 -4.57
C LEU A 33 12.63 1.11 -3.10
N GLY A 34 13.67 0.45 -2.60
CA GLY A 34 14.28 0.73 -1.30
C GLY A 34 15.35 1.82 -1.38
N PRO A 35 15.94 2.20 -0.24
CA PRO A 35 17.02 3.22 -0.19
C PRO A 35 18.27 2.85 -1.01
N ASP A 36 18.47 1.57 -1.28
CA ASP A 36 19.54 1.01 -2.12
C ASP A 36 19.20 0.99 -3.62
N GLY A 37 18.01 1.50 -4.00
CA GLY A 37 17.53 1.51 -5.37
C GLY A 37 17.06 0.15 -5.89
N GLN A 38 16.98 -0.88 -5.04
CA GLN A 38 16.49 -2.21 -5.40
C GLN A 38 14.99 -2.34 -5.13
N ILE A 39 14.32 -3.25 -5.84
CA ILE A 39 12.92 -3.56 -5.55
C ILE A 39 12.83 -4.17 -4.14
N VAL A 40 12.04 -3.54 -3.27
CA VAL A 40 11.85 -4.01 -1.89
C VAL A 40 11.26 -5.42 -1.91
N ARG A 41 11.79 -6.29 -1.05
CA ARG A 41 11.19 -7.60 -0.80
C ARG A 41 9.92 -7.41 0.02
N VAL A 42 8.84 -8.08 -0.42
CA VAL A 42 7.59 -8.20 0.33
C VAL A 42 7.41 -9.65 0.76
N ASN A 43 6.65 -9.90 1.84
CA ASN A 43 6.36 -11.27 2.31
C ASN A 43 4.93 -11.73 1.92
N ARG A 44 4.08 -10.83 1.46
CA ARG A 44 2.75 -11.14 0.92
C ARG A 44 2.50 -10.35 -0.36
N ILE A 45 1.82 -10.98 -1.32
CA ILE A 45 1.26 -10.32 -2.49
C ILE A 45 -0.23 -10.61 -2.54
N VAL A 46 -1.04 -9.56 -2.66
CA VAL A 46 -2.49 -9.65 -2.82
C VAL A 46 -2.85 -9.48 -4.30
N ASP A 47 -3.64 -10.41 -4.85
CA ASP A 47 -4.19 -10.32 -6.20
C ASP A 47 -5.29 -9.25 -6.27
N ILE A 48 -4.98 -8.18 -7.01
CA ILE A 48 -5.88 -7.06 -7.26
C ILE A 48 -6.36 -7.03 -8.72
N SER A 49 -6.16 -8.11 -9.47
CA SER A 49 -6.42 -8.13 -10.92
C SER A 49 -7.88 -7.79 -11.25
N THR A 50 -8.82 -8.20 -10.40
CA THR A 50 -10.25 -7.92 -10.59
C THR A 50 -10.67 -6.50 -10.19
N VAL A 51 -9.81 -5.73 -9.52
CA VAL A 51 -10.14 -4.41 -8.95
C VAL A 51 -9.14 -3.31 -9.35
N ILE A 52 -8.21 -3.61 -10.25
CA ILE A 52 -7.15 -2.68 -10.66
C ILE A 52 -7.71 -1.37 -11.20
N ASP A 53 -8.75 -1.42 -12.04
CA ASP A 53 -9.30 -0.20 -12.64
C ASP A 53 -10.04 0.65 -11.60
N GLN A 54 -10.69 0.03 -10.62
CA GLN A 54 -11.28 0.74 -9.48
C GLN A 54 -10.21 1.44 -8.64
N LYS A 55 -9.09 0.75 -8.34
CA LYS A 55 -7.94 1.35 -7.64
C LYS A 55 -7.39 2.56 -8.41
N LEU A 56 -7.24 2.44 -9.72
CA LEU A 56 -6.67 3.50 -10.55
C LEU A 56 -7.62 4.70 -10.68
N ALA A 57 -8.93 4.46 -10.75
CA ALA A 57 -9.94 5.52 -10.69
C ALA A 57 -9.90 6.25 -9.34
N ALA A 58 -9.83 5.52 -8.22
CA ALA A 58 -9.70 6.09 -6.89
C ALA A 58 -8.41 6.91 -6.75
N PHE A 59 -7.29 6.40 -7.25
CA PHE A 59 -6.02 7.12 -7.27
C PHE A 59 -6.09 8.42 -8.09
N GLY A 60 -6.76 8.40 -9.24
CA GLY A 60 -6.90 9.55 -10.12
C GLY A 60 -7.84 10.66 -9.60
N ALA A 61 -8.75 10.35 -8.67
CA ALA A 61 -9.70 11.33 -8.12
C ALA A 61 -9.04 12.40 -7.22
N HIS A 62 -7.78 12.21 -6.85
CA HIS A 62 -7.02 13.09 -5.98
C HIS A 62 -6.41 14.28 -6.75
N GLU A 63 -7.25 15.23 -7.18
CA GLU A 63 -6.87 16.33 -8.09
C GLU A 63 -5.67 17.17 -7.61
N SER A 64 -5.57 17.47 -6.32
CA SER A 64 -4.48 18.29 -5.77
C SER A 64 -3.13 17.56 -5.82
N GLN A 65 -3.13 16.23 -5.66
CA GLN A 65 -1.95 15.38 -5.81
C GLN A 65 -1.63 15.14 -7.28
N MET A 66 -2.64 14.88 -8.11
CA MET A 66 -2.50 14.58 -9.53
C MET A 66 -1.93 15.77 -10.31
N SER A 67 -2.42 16.99 -10.07
CA SER A 67 -1.92 18.21 -10.73
C SER A 67 -0.44 18.50 -10.42
N PHE A 68 0.07 18.04 -9.26
CA PHE A 68 1.49 18.09 -8.94
C PHE A 68 2.28 16.99 -9.66
N LEU A 69 1.74 15.77 -9.71
CA LEU A 69 2.40 14.62 -10.33
C LEU A 69 2.47 14.73 -11.86
N GLU A 70 1.47 15.32 -12.51
CA GLU A 70 1.46 15.58 -13.95
C GLU A 70 2.59 16.52 -14.38
N LYS A 71 2.95 17.49 -13.52
CA LYS A 71 4.09 18.40 -13.75
C LYS A 71 5.45 17.68 -13.72
N GLN A 72 5.52 16.48 -13.13
CA GLN A 72 6.75 15.68 -13.01
C GLN A 72 6.88 14.59 -14.11
N GLY A 73 6.08 14.66 -15.18
CA GLY A 73 6.17 13.77 -16.35
C GLY A 73 5.16 12.62 -16.36
N LYS A 74 5.43 11.56 -17.16
CA LYS A 74 4.47 10.49 -17.56
C LYS A 74 3.50 10.05 -16.45
N GLY A 75 2.23 9.94 -16.83
CA GLY A 75 1.04 9.79 -15.98
C GLY A 75 1.20 8.86 -14.77
N ALA A 76 0.92 9.40 -13.59
CA ALA A 76 1.04 8.69 -12.32
C ALA A 76 0.16 7.43 -12.25
N VAL A 77 -1.02 7.45 -12.88
CA VAL A 77 -1.91 6.30 -13.01
C VAL A 77 -1.21 5.13 -13.73
N GLU A 78 -0.53 5.40 -14.84
CA GLU A 78 0.16 4.38 -15.61
C GLU A 78 1.37 3.81 -14.86
N LYS A 79 2.09 4.66 -14.11
CA LYS A 79 3.16 4.20 -13.20
C LYS A 79 2.60 3.25 -12.14
N THR A 80 1.49 3.62 -11.48
CA THR A 80 0.82 2.78 -10.48
C THR A 80 0.36 1.44 -11.07
N ARG A 81 -0.19 1.44 -12.30
CA ARG A 81 -0.55 0.21 -13.02
C ARG A 81 0.66 -0.68 -13.27
N ARG A 82 1.77 -0.09 -13.73
CA ARG A 82 3.02 -0.82 -13.98
C ARG A 82 3.60 -1.43 -12.71
N TRP A 83 3.57 -0.72 -11.58
CA TRP A 83 4.03 -1.27 -10.30
C TRP A 83 3.20 -2.47 -9.86
N ALA A 84 1.88 -2.39 -10.02
CA ALA A 84 1.00 -3.52 -9.74
C ALA A 84 1.32 -4.73 -10.64
N ALA A 85 1.63 -4.51 -11.92
CA ALA A 85 2.04 -5.57 -12.83
C ALA A 85 3.38 -6.20 -12.42
N THR A 86 4.36 -5.39 -12.03
CA THR A 86 5.66 -5.88 -11.52
C THR A 86 5.48 -6.82 -10.33
N ARG A 87 4.58 -6.51 -9.39
CA ARG A 87 4.26 -7.42 -8.27
C ARG A 87 3.52 -8.66 -8.74
N GLY A 88 2.54 -8.53 -9.63
CA GLY A 88 1.81 -9.67 -10.18
C GLY A 88 2.72 -10.71 -10.82
N GLN A 89 3.74 -10.26 -11.56
CA GLN A 89 4.73 -11.13 -12.19
C GLN A 89 5.48 -12.03 -11.19
N GLN A 90 5.72 -11.57 -9.97
CA GLN A 90 6.43 -12.35 -8.95
C GLN A 90 5.67 -13.63 -8.53
N VAL A 91 4.34 -13.64 -8.71
CA VAL A 91 3.46 -14.76 -8.34
C VAL A 91 2.57 -15.23 -9.50
N ARG A 92 2.94 -14.88 -10.73
CA ARG A 92 2.27 -15.30 -11.99
C ARG A 92 0.79 -14.90 -12.08
N ILE A 93 0.45 -13.71 -11.58
CA ILE A 93 -0.86 -13.08 -11.76
C ILE A 93 -0.71 -11.76 -12.53
N GLN A 94 -1.82 -11.17 -12.97
CA GLN A 94 -1.78 -9.97 -13.79
C GLN A 94 -1.38 -8.72 -13.00
N TYR A 95 -2.00 -8.50 -11.84
CA TYR A 95 -1.71 -7.34 -10.98
C TYR A 95 -1.70 -7.75 -9.50
N GLY A 96 -0.68 -7.31 -8.78
CA GLY A 96 -0.54 -7.54 -7.34
C GLY A 96 -0.22 -6.28 -6.56
N GLU A 97 -0.53 -6.30 -5.26
CA GLU A 97 0.00 -5.34 -4.28
C GLU A 97 0.85 -6.06 -3.25
N GLY A 98 2.05 -5.53 -3.00
CA GLY A 98 2.96 -6.08 -2.01
C GLY A 98 2.69 -5.55 -0.60
N PHE A 99 2.74 -6.46 0.37
CA PHE A 99 2.65 -6.16 1.79
C PHE A 99 3.75 -6.89 2.58
N ASN A 100 4.23 -6.22 3.62
CA ASN A 100 5.13 -6.78 4.62
C ASN A 100 4.44 -6.82 5.98
N GLN A 101 4.07 -8.01 6.44
CA GLN A 101 3.60 -8.21 7.81
C GLN A 101 4.74 -7.94 8.80
N GLN A 102 4.46 -7.20 9.88
CA GLN A 102 5.35 -7.06 11.02
C GLN A 102 5.34 -8.38 11.81
N LEU A 103 6.51 -9.00 11.96
CA LEU A 103 6.66 -10.32 12.57
C LEU A 103 7.52 -10.31 13.85
N LEU A 104 7.90 -9.13 14.35
CA LEU A 104 8.48 -8.99 15.69
C LEU A 104 7.56 -9.63 16.75
N GLU A 105 8.15 -10.11 17.85
CA GLU A 105 7.45 -10.84 18.93
C GLU A 105 6.25 -10.10 19.52
N GLU A 106 6.29 -8.77 19.46
CA GLU A 106 5.26 -7.89 19.97
C GLU A 106 3.96 -7.95 19.15
N TYR A 107 4.02 -8.45 17.91
CA TYR A 107 2.91 -8.45 16.95
C TYR A 107 2.40 -9.86 16.63
N PRO A 108 1.08 -10.02 16.37
CA PRO A 108 0.52 -11.27 15.90
C PRO A 108 1.06 -11.68 14.52
N ARG A 109 1.28 -12.98 14.33
CA ARG A 109 1.96 -13.54 13.15
C ARG A 109 1.04 -14.33 12.22
N ASP A 110 -0.21 -14.56 12.60
CA ASP A 110 -1.18 -15.27 11.76
C ASP A 110 -1.41 -14.51 10.44
N ASN A 111 -1.64 -15.27 9.37
CA ASN A 111 -1.93 -14.69 8.04
C ASN A 111 -3.41 -14.34 7.91
N ILE A 112 -3.85 -13.30 8.62
CA ILE A 112 -5.27 -12.90 8.60
C ILE A 112 -5.73 -12.45 7.21
N LEU A 113 -4.85 -11.85 6.40
CA LEU A 113 -5.17 -11.47 5.02
C LEU A 113 -5.53 -12.69 4.17
N GLY A 114 -4.81 -13.80 4.34
CA GLY A 114 -5.13 -15.06 3.65
C GLY A 114 -6.52 -15.60 4.01
N GLY A 115 -6.92 -15.46 5.28
CA GLY A 115 -8.25 -15.84 5.75
C GLY A 115 -9.38 -14.94 5.22
N ILE A 116 -9.14 -13.62 5.18
CA ILE A 116 -10.12 -12.62 4.75
C ILE A 116 -10.32 -12.66 3.23
N LEU A 117 -9.23 -12.68 2.46
CA LEU A 117 -9.26 -12.53 1.00
C LEU A 117 -9.24 -13.85 0.22
N LYS A 118 -9.18 -14.99 0.92
CA LYS A 118 -9.39 -16.37 0.43
C LYS A 118 -8.89 -16.66 -0.99
N GLY A 119 -7.67 -17.17 -1.10
CA GLY A 119 -7.08 -17.57 -2.39
C GLY A 119 -6.51 -16.41 -3.22
N LYS A 120 -6.64 -15.17 -2.75
CA LYS A 120 -6.03 -13.98 -3.37
C LYS A 120 -4.70 -13.56 -2.74
N VAL A 121 -4.20 -14.27 -1.73
CA VAL A 121 -2.97 -13.90 -1.03
C VAL A 121 -1.90 -14.95 -1.25
N PHE A 122 -0.77 -14.50 -1.79
CA PHE A 122 0.41 -15.30 -2.05
C PHE A 122 1.47 -14.98 -1.00
N ALA A 123 1.97 -16.00 -0.30
CA ALA A 123 3.12 -15.87 0.59
C ALA A 123 4.42 -16.13 -0.20
N LEU A 124 5.45 -15.33 0.09
CA LEU A 124 6.78 -15.39 -0.55
C LEU A 124 7.87 -15.87 0.42
#